data_AF-R1D8H4-F1
#
_entry.id   AF-R1D8H4-F1
#
_cell.length_a   1.000
_cell.length_b   1.000
_cell.length_c   1.000
_cell.angle_alpha   90.00
_cell.angle_beta   90.00
_cell.angle_gamma   90.00
#
_symmetry.space_group_name_H-M   'P 1'
#
loop_
_entity.id
_entity.type
_entity.pdbx_description
1 polymer ?
#
loop_
_entity_poly.entity_id
_entity_poly.type
_entity_poly.pdbx_seq_one_letter_code
_entity_poly.pdbx_strand_id
1 'polypeptide(L)'
;MKADLEATLPKLPPLPSPTSTGRSPTFGIALVIVTFAAFIGFTALSPSGLRLYLLICTLVETGVALACVWIVVFVEPPHIQRTPESTLPIPREVETRLAAGQTTEGMENVKDESGRTFCVRCLVWRPSGGVESKEDTIFWRRRAKRQTAHHCRYCQRCVIGHDHHCSLIGRCIAGEGGARGSGNLKYVQLGFAMAGLAFLTVCVALAGTAFTS
;
A
#
# COMPACT_ATOMS: atom_id res chain seq x y z
N MET A 1 29.42 -4.12 18.13
CA MET A 1 28.05 -3.96 18.65
C MET A 1 26.97 -4.48 17.70
N LYS A 2 26.78 -3.98 16.46
CA LYS A 2 25.79 -4.57 15.53
C LYS A 2 26.08 -6.03 15.17
N ALA A 3 27.34 -6.36 14.88
CA ALA A 3 27.78 -7.72 14.54
C ALA A 3 27.57 -8.73 15.69
N ASP A 4 27.77 -8.28 16.94
CA ASP A 4 27.62 -9.15 18.12
C ASP A 4 26.14 -9.47 18.41
N LEU A 5 25.23 -8.53 18.10
CA LEU A 5 23.77 -8.74 18.23
C LEU A 5 23.20 -9.66 17.14
N GLU A 6 23.73 -9.61 15.91
CA GLU A 6 23.29 -10.51 14.84
C GLU A 6 23.65 -11.97 15.15
N ALA A 7 24.80 -12.21 15.81
CA ALA A 7 25.21 -13.54 16.24
C ALA A 7 24.32 -14.15 17.34
N THR A 8 23.50 -13.34 18.02
CA THR A 8 22.62 -13.79 19.11
C THR A 8 21.15 -13.92 18.75
N LEU A 9 20.75 -13.60 17.51
CA LEU A 9 19.37 -13.76 17.10
C LEU A 9 18.97 -15.25 17.12
N PRO A 10 17.92 -15.63 17.88
CA PRO A 10 17.40 -16.99 17.83
C PRO A 10 17.07 -17.35 16.38
N LYS A 11 17.36 -18.58 15.97
CA LYS A 11 17.04 -19.05 14.62
C LYS A 11 15.52 -19.15 14.48
N LEU A 12 14.89 -18.04 14.06
CA LEU A 12 13.46 -17.95 13.87
C LEU A 12 13.03 -18.78 12.64
N PRO A 13 11.86 -19.44 12.67
CA PRO A 13 11.32 -20.13 11.50
C PRO A 13 11.12 -19.14 10.35
N PRO A 14 11.26 -19.57 9.08
CA PRO A 14 11.09 -18.68 7.94
C PRO A 14 9.74 -17.97 7.95
N LEU A 15 9.67 -16.78 7.34
CA LEU A 15 8.39 -16.08 7.21
C LEU A 15 7.42 -16.88 6.33
N PRO A 16 6.11 -16.89 6.65
CA PRO A 16 5.11 -17.55 5.82
C PRO A 16 5.15 -17.03 4.38
N SER A 17 5.02 -17.91 3.40
CA SER A 17 4.93 -17.51 1.99
C SER A 17 3.60 -16.77 1.73
N PRO A 18 3.58 -15.79 0.81
CA PRO A 18 2.32 -15.18 0.37
C PRO A 18 1.31 -16.23 -0.09
N THR A 19 0.03 -16.04 0.22
CA THR A 19 -1.02 -16.96 -0.22
C THR A 19 -1.24 -16.82 -1.73
N SER A 20 -1.26 -17.92 -2.46
CA SER A 20 -1.47 -17.97 -3.92
C SER A 20 -2.85 -17.44 -4.38
N THR A 21 -3.79 -17.27 -3.45
CA THR A 21 -5.13 -16.74 -3.74
C THR A 21 -5.16 -15.23 -4.04
N GLY A 22 -4.04 -14.53 -3.91
CA GLY A 22 -3.93 -13.15 -4.41
C GLY A 22 -4.07 -13.15 -5.93
N ARG A 23 -5.10 -12.48 -6.46
CA ARG A 23 -5.24 -12.29 -7.92
C ARG A 23 -3.94 -11.70 -8.48
N SER A 24 -3.50 -12.24 -9.61
CA SER A 24 -2.36 -11.71 -10.37
C SER A 24 -2.57 -10.21 -10.68
N PRO A 25 -1.54 -9.36 -10.56
CA PRO A 25 -1.62 -7.95 -10.96
C PRO A 25 -2.00 -7.75 -12.43
N THR A 26 -1.86 -8.79 -13.26
CA THR A 26 -2.10 -8.73 -14.70
C THR A 26 -3.49 -8.23 -15.07
N PHE A 27 -4.53 -8.67 -14.35
CA PHE A 27 -5.90 -8.23 -14.65
C PHE A 27 -6.09 -6.73 -14.38
N GLY A 28 -5.58 -6.25 -13.24
CA GLY A 28 -5.64 -4.83 -12.89
C GLY A 28 -4.88 -3.94 -13.87
N ILE A 29 -3.66 -4.36 -14.22
CA ILE A 29 -2.83 -3.63 -15.19
C ILE A 29 -3.50 -3.60 -16.56
N ALA A 30 -4.04 -4.73 -17.04
CA ALA A 30 -4.75 -4.78 -18.31
C ALA A 30 -5.96 -3.84 -18.34
N LEU A 31 -6.77 -3.84 -17.27
CA LEU A 31 -7.93 -2.95 -17.14
C LEU A 31 -7.53 -1.46 -17.22
N VAL A 32 -6.45 -1.07 -16.54
CA VAL A 32 -5.93 0.30 -16.57
C VAL A 32 -5.46 0.68 -17.99
N ILE A 33 -4.69 -0.20 -18.65
CA ILE A 33 -4.19 0.05 -20.02
C ILE A 33 -5.36 0.23 -20.99
N VAL A 34 -6.35 -0.66 -20.97
CA VAL A 34 -7.52 -0.58 -21.86
C VAL A 34 -8.31 0.71 -21.61
N THR A 35 -8.51 1.09 -20.35
CA THR A 35 -9.23 2.32 -19.99
C THR A 35 -8.53 3.56 -20.54
N PHE A 36 -7.21 3.66 -20.40
CA PHE A 36 -6.47 4.82 -20.91
C PHE A 36 -6.32 4.83 -22.43
N ALA A 37 -6.21 3.65 -23.06
CA ALA A 37 -6.29 3.55 -24.52
C ALA A 37 -7.64 4.08 -25.04
N ALA A 38 -8.74 3.75 -24.34
CA ALA A 38 -10.06 4.28 -24.67
C ALA A 38 -10.13 5.80 -24.51
N PHE A 39 -9.60 6.37 -23.43
CA PHE A 39 -9.57 7.83 -23.22
C PHE A 39 -8.82 8.55 -24.34
N ILE A 40 -7.63 8.06 -24.70
CA ILE A 40 -6.83 8.62 -25.81
C ILE A 40 -7.60 8.49 -27.13
N GLY A 41 -8.21 7.33 -27.38
CA GLY A 41 -9.00 7.09 -28.59
C GLY A 41 -10.20 8.04 -28.73
N PHE A 42 -11.01 8.20 -27.68
CA PHE A 42 -12.14 9.12 -27.71
C PHE A 42 -11.71 10.57 -27.91
N THR A 43 -10.64 11.02 -27.26
CA THR A 43 -10.12 12.37 -27.46
C THR A 43 -9.57 12.56 -28.88
N ALA A 44 -8.87 11.57 -29.44
CA ALA A 44 -8.31 11.63 -30.79
C ALA A 44 -9.39 11.68 -31.89
N LEU A 45 -10.54 11.01 -31.66
CA LEU A 45 -11.67 11.00 -32.57
C LEU A 45 -12.59 12.23 -32.43
N SER A 46 -12.36 13.11 -31.46
CA SER A 46 -13.15 14.33 -31.27
C SER A 46 -12.98 15.30 -32.46
N PRO A 47 -14.06 15.73 -33.14
CA PRO A 47 -14.03 16.81 -34.14
C PRO A 47 -13.80 18.22 -33.55
N SER A 48 -13.50 18.37 -32.26
CA SER A 48 -13.30 19.69 -31.65
C SER A 48 -12.14 20.46 -32.28
N GLY A 49 -12.28 21.78 -32.44
CA GLY A 49 -11.17 22.66 -32.85
C GLY A 49 -10.00 22.66 -31.85
N LEU A 50 -10.25 22.20 -30.61
CA LEU A 50 -9.26 22.04 -29.55
C LEU A 50 -8.62 20.64 -29.50
N ARG A 51 -8.91 19.76 -30.48
CA ARG A 51 -8.51 18.34 -30.46
C ARG A 51 -7.04 18.13 -30.09
N LEU A 52 -6.12 18.86 -30.72
CA LEU A 52 -4.69 18.70 -30.46
C LEU A 52 -4.34 19.03 -29.00
N TYR A 53 -4.92 20.11 -28.45
CA TYR A 53 -4.71 20.50 -27.06
C TYR A 53 -5.28 19.46 -26.09
N LEU A 54 -6.53 19.03 -26.30
CA LEU A 54 -7.18 18.02 -25.46
C LEU A 54 -6.45 16.68 -25.52
N LEU A 55 -5.92 16.30 -26.69
CA LEU A 55 -5.12 15.08 -26.84
C LEU A 55 -3.82 15.16 -26.04
N ILE A 56 -3.10 16.29 -26.09
CA ILE A 56 -1.89 16.50 -25.29
C ILE A 56 -2.23 16.42 -23.80
N CYS A 57 -3.30 17.08 -23.33
CA CYS A 57 -3.77 16.98 -21.95
C CYS A 57 -4.04 15.52 -21.55
N THR A 58 -4.83 14.81 -22.36
CA THR A 58 -5.18 13.39 -22.11
C THR A 58 -3.92 12.52 -22.04
N LEU A 59 -2.94 12.72 -22.93
CA LEU A 59 -1.69 11.97 -22.92
C LEU A 59 -0.85 12.23 -21.67
N VAL A 60 -0.75 13.48 -21.23
CA VAL A 60 -0.04 13.84 -19.98
C VAL A 60 -0.74 13.22 -18.78
N GLU A 61 -2.07 13.37 -18.68
CA GLU A 61 -2.86 12.87 -17.56
C GLU A 61 -2.78 11.34 -17.42
N THR A 62 -3.01 10.63 -18.53
CA THR A 62 -2.89 9.16 -18.56
C THR A 62 -1.46 8.69 -18.35
N GLY A 63 -0.46 9.41 -18.87
CA GLY A 63 0.95 9.11 -18.64
C GLY A 63 1.34 9.19 -17.16
N VAL A 64 0.93 10.24 -16.46
CA VAL A 64 1.17 10.38 -15.01
C VAL A 64 0.42 9.30 -14.23
N ALA A 65 -0.83 9.00 -14.59
CA ALA A 65 -1.61 7.94 -13.93
C ALA A 65 -0.97 6.56 -14.11
N LEU A 66 -0.47 6.23 -15.32
CA LEU A 66 0.26 5.00 -15.60
C LEU A 66 1.56 4.92 -14.81
N ALA A 67 2.33 6.01 -14.74
CA ALA A 67 3.54 6.06 -13.91
C ALA A 67 3.23 5.80 -12.43
N CYS A 68 2.11 6.33 -11.92
CA CYS A 68 1.66 6.04 -10.55
C CYS A 68 1.32 4.56 -10.35
N VAL A 69 0.58 3.95 -11.28
CA VAL A 69 0.26 2.50 -11.22
C VAL A 69 1.54 1.67 -11.28
N TRP A 70 2.48 2.02 -12.15
CA TRP A 70 3.78 1.37 -12.24
C TRP A 70 4.53 1.41 -10.90
N ILE A 71 4.63 2.60 -10.29
CA ILE A 71 5.25 2.77 -8.97
C ILE A 71 4.55 1.88 -7.93
N VAL A 72 3.21 1.84 -7.89
CA VAL A 72 2.47 0.99 -6.94
C VAL A 72 2.71 -0.51 -7.15
N VAL A 73 2.86 -0.95 -8.40
CA VAL A 73 3.11 -2.37 -8.75
C VAL A 73 4.52 -2.82 -8.35
N PHE A 74 5.52 -1.94 -8.54
CA PHE A 74 6.93 -2.32 -8.40
C PHE A 74 7.59 -1.85 -7.10
N VAL A 75 7.08 -0.81 -6.45
CA VAL A 75 7.61 -0.36 -5.16
C VAL A 75 6.99 -1.20 -4.04
N GLU A 76 7.85 -1.86 -3.27
CA GLU A 76 7.43 -2.64 -2.13
C GLU A 76 6.82 -1.74 -1.05
N PRO A 77 5.66 -2.13 -0.49
CA PRO A 77 5.11 -1.41 0.65
C PRO A 77 6.03 -1.57 1.86
N PRO A 78 5.99 -0.64 2.82
CA PRO A 78 6.88 -0.66 3.99
C PRO A 78 6.57 -1.86 4.89
N HIS A 79 7.30 -2.95 4.70
CA HIS A 79 7.22 -4.16 5.52
C HIS A 79 8.09 -4.02 6.77
N ILE A 80 7.63 -4.56 7.90
CA ILE A 80 8.49 -4.70 9.09
C ILE A 80 9.46 -5.85 8.85
N GLN A 81 10.74 -5.53 8.74
CA GLN A 81 11.81 -6.52 8.62
C GLN A 81 12.13 -7.12 9.98
N ARG A 82 12.55 -8.39 10.00
CA ARG A 82 13.05 -9.04 11.21
C ARG A 82 14.47 -8.56 11.49
N THR A 83 14.58 -7.63 12.42
CA THR A 83 15.83 -7.18 13.05
C THR A 83 15.78 -7.46 14.56
N PRO A 84 16.90 -7.42 15.29
CA PRO A 84 16.87 -7.57 16.75
C PRO A 84 15.89 -6.62 17.44
N GLU A 85 15.80 -5.37 16.98
CA GLU A 85 14.90 -4.35 17.54
C GLU A 85 13.42 -4.71 17.34
N SER A 86 13.10 -5.33 16.22
CA SER A 86 11.73 -5.76 15.89
C SER A 86 11.41 -7.15 16.43
N THR A 87 12.38 -7.97 16.83
CA THR A 87 12.14 -9.38 17.21
C THR A 87 12.31 -9.61 18.70
N LEU A 88 13.11 -8.79 19.38
CA LEU A 88 13.44 -8.94 20.79
C LEU A 88 12.80 -7.86 21.68
N PRO A 89 12.49 -8.21 22.95
CA PRO A 89 12.48 -9.57 23.49
C PRO A 89 11.32 -10.38 22.90
N ILE A 90 11.53 -11.68 22.67
CA ILE A 90 10.43 -12.56 22.24
C ILE A 90 9.51 -12.75 23.46
N PRO A 91 8.17 -12.58 23.32
CA PRO A 91 7.26 -12.87 24.41
C PRO A 91 7.42 -14.31 24.91
N ARG A 92 7.48 -14.49 26.23
CA ARG A 92 7.76 -15.79 26.88
C ARG A 92 6.86 -16.93 26.37
N GLU A 93 5.59 -16.65 26.12
CA GLU A 93 4.63 -17.63 25.60
C GLU A 93 4.93 -18.06 24.15
N VAL A 94 5.43 -17.14 23.32
CA VAL A 94 5.87 -17.45 21.94
C VAL A 94 7.18 -18.21 21.98
N GLU A 95 8.13 -17.75 22.80
CA GLU A 95 9.43 -18.39 22.99
C GLU A 95 9.28 -19.84 23.46
N THR A 96 8.41 -20.09 24.44
CA THR A 96 8.14 -21.45 24.97
C THR A 96 7.64 -22.39 23.87
N ARG A 97 6.72 -21.93 23.00
CA ARG A 97 6.23 -22.75 21.88
C ARG A 97 7.30 -22.98 20.82
N LEU A 98 8.06 -21.95 20.47
CA LEU A 98 9.14 -22.07 19.50
C LEU A 98 10.23 -23.03 19.99
N ALA A 99 10.61 -22.95 21.27
CA ALA A 99 11.56 -23.85 21.91
C ALA A 99 11.06 -25.31 21.93
N ALA A 100 9.75 -25.52 22.05
CA ALA A 100 9.12 -26.83 21.96
C ALA A 100 8.91 -27.33 20.50
N GLY A 101 9.35 -26.56 19.49
CA GLY A 101 9.15 -26.89 18.07
C GLY A 101 7.69 -26.81 17.61
N GLN A 102 6.82 -26.13 18.37
CA GLN A 102 5.39 -25.98 18.07
C GLN A 102 5.13 -24.78 17.16
N THR A 103 4.00 -24.81 16.44
CA THR A 103 3.56 -23.69 15.61
C THR A 103 2.96 -22.57 16.45
N THR A 104 3.06 -21.33 15.97
CA THR A 104 2.36 -20.16 16.53
C THR A 104 0.98 -19.94 15.90
N GLU A 105 0.49 -20.88 15.11
CA GLU A 105 -0.83 -20.79 14.50
C GLU A 105 -1.91 -20.87 15.59
N GLY A 106 -2.98 -20.08 15.42
CA GLY A 106 -4.05 -19.96 16.41
C GLY A 106 -3.71 -19.12 17.65
N MET A 107 -2.46 -18.68 17.84
CA MET A 107 -2.12 -17.73 18.91
C MET A 107 -2.67 -16.33 18.60
N GLU A 108 -3.08 -15.64 19.65
CA GLU A 108 -3.36 -14.20 19.59
C GLU A 108 -2.05 -13.40 19.57
N ASN A 109 -2.12 -12.13 19.12
CA ASN A 109 -0.95 -11.27 19.17
C ASN A 109 -0.71 -10.78 20.60
N VAL A 110 0.54 -10.82 21.05
CA VAL A 110 0.94 -10.39 22.40
C VAL A 110 1.04 -8.86 22.44
N LYS A 111 0.61 -8.22 23.53
CA LYS A 111 0.84 -6.79 23.76
C LYS A 111 1.83 -6.61 24.91
N ASP A 112 2.73 -5.64 24.79
CA ASP A 112 3.59 -5.23 25.91
C ASP A 112 2.98 -4.05 26.70
N GLU A 113 3.62 -3.70 27.81
CA GLU A 113 3.22 -2.59 28.69
C GLU A 113 3.24 -1.23 27.97
N SER A 114 4.08 -1.10 26.92
CA SER A 114 4.16 0.10 26.10
C SER A 114 3.07 0.19 25.01
N GLY A 115 2.22 -0.84 24.91
CA GLY A 115 1.15 -0.93 23.90
C GLY A 115 1.63 -1.39 22.52
N ARG A 116 2.90 -1.80 22.35
CA ARG A 116 3.35 -2.45 21.12
C ARG A 116 2.71 -3.82 21.01
N THR A 117 2.51 -4.28 19.79
CA THR A 117 1.88 -5.58 19.50
C THR A 117 2.87 -6.50 18.80
N PHE A 118 3.18 -7.65 19.38
CA PHE A 118 3.99 -8.70 18.78
C PHE A 118 3.14 -9.57 17.85
N CYS A 119 3.46 -9.55 16.56
CA CYS A 119 2.80 -10.41 15.59
C CYS A 119 3.36 -11.83 15.68
N VAL A 120 2.60 -12.75 16.25
CA VAL A 120 3.00 -14.17 16.42
C VAL A 120 3.21 -14.92 15.09
N ARG A 121 2.64 -14.44 13.99
CA ARG A 121 2.83 -15.02 12.64
C ARG A 121 4.12 -14.55 11.97
N CYS A 122 4.43 -13.26 12.10
CA CYS A 122 5.63 -12.68 11.51
C CYS A 122 6.83 -12.75 12.47
N LEU A 123 6.59 -13.02 13.75
CA LEU A 123 7.56 -12.95 14.85
C LEU A 123 8.23 -11.58 14.94
N VAL A 124 7.43 -10.51 14.89
CA VAL A 124 7.92 -9.12 14.99
C VAL A 124 7.01 -8.26 15.87
N TRP A 125 7.60 -7.42 16.70
CA TRP A 125 7.03 -6.24 17.32
C TRP A 125 6.66 -5.22 16.26
N ARG A 126 5.41 -4.76 16.33
CA ARG A 126 4.93 -3.63 15.57
C ARG A 126 5.26 -2.34 16.31
N PRO A 127 5.67 -1.27 15.62
CA PRO A 127 5.78 0.04 16.24
C PRO A 127 4.44 0.40 16.87
N SER A 128 4.46 0.90 18.10
CA SER A 128 3.28 1.47 18.72
C SER A 128 2.84 2.64 17.84
N GLY A 129 1.68 2.52 17.20
CA GLY A 129 1.04 3.69 16.60
C GLY A 129 0.89 4.68 17.75
N GLY A 130 1.54 5.85 17.62
CA GLY A 130 1.88 6.74 18.73
C GLY A 130 0.89 6.67 19.89
N VAL A 131 1.42 6.38 21.08
CA VAL A 131 0.71 6.50 22.35
C VAL A 131 -0.12 7.77 22.28
N GLU A 132 -1.43 7.66 22.48
CA GLU A 132 -2.34 8.80 22.55
C GLU A 132 -1.73 9.85 23.50
N SER A 133 -1.12 10.90 22.95
CA SER A 133 -0.95 12.11 23.74
C SER A 133 -2.39 12.60 23.95
N LYS A 134 -2.80 12.73 25.20
CA LYS A 134 -4.18 13.13 25.57
C LYS A 134 -4.53 14.55 25.11
N GLU A 135 -3.64 15.24 24.44
CA GLU A 135 -3.79 16.63 24.00
C GLU A 135 -4.09 16.76 22.49
N ASP A 136 -4.31 15.65 21.78
CA ASP A 136 -4.54 15.68 20.34
C ASP A 136 -5.95 16.15 19.95
N THR A 137 -5.97 17.31 19.31
CA THR A 137 -7.12 17.90 18.62
C THR A 137 -7.77 16.92 17.64
N ILE A 138 -9.06 17.12 17.33
CA ILE A 138 -9.86 16.27 16.42
C ILE A 138 -9.15 16.00 15.08
N PHE A 139 -8.28 16.91 14.62
CA PHE A 139 -7.50 16.78 13.39
C PHE A 139 -6.38 15.72 13.47
N TRP A 140 -5.68 15.61 14.61
CA TRP A 140 -4.60 14.63 14.81
C TRP A 140 -5.12 13.21 15.09
N ARG A 141 -6.30 13.07 15.73
CA ARG A 141 -6.97 11.77 15.93
C ARG A 141 -7.22 10.99 14.63
N ARG A 142 -7.49 11.68 13.51
CA ARG A 142 -7.65 11.01 12.19
C ARG A 142 -6.33 10.53 11.59
N ARG A 143 -5.20 11.13 11.99
CA ARG A 143 -3.86 10.84 11.47
C ARG A 143 -3.15 9.77 12.30
N ALA A 144 -3.21 9.84 13.63
CA ALA A 144 -2.62 8.85 14.53
C ALA A 144 -3.23 7.45 14.35
N LYS A 145 -4.53 7.36 14.06
CA LYS A 145 -5.25 6.09 13.80
C LYS A 145 -4.78 5.36 12.53
N ARG A 146 -4.01 6.03 11.64
CA ARG A 146 -3.58 5.48 10.35
C ARG A 146 -2.15 4.93 10.33
N GLN A 147 -1.37 5.14 11.40
CA GLN A 147 0.04 4.71 11.45
C GLN A 147 0.24 3.31 12.07
N THR A 148 -0.84 2.56 12.30
CA THR A 148 -0.75 1.23 12.88
C THR A 148 -0.26 0.23 11.83
N ALA A 149 0.76 -0.55 12.20
CA ALA A 149 1.17 -1.66 11.35
C ALA A 149 0.16 -2.82 11.49
N HIS A 150 -0.19 -3.46 10.38
CA HIS A 150 -1.10 -4.61 10.38
C HIS A 150 -0.52 -5.77 9.59
N HIS A 151 -0.84 -6.99 10.02
CA HIS A 151 -0.51 -8.20 9.26
C HIS A 151 -1.50 -8.36 8.10
N CYS A 152 -1.00 -8.29 6.87
CA CYS A 152 -1.80 -8.61 5.69
C CYS A 152 -1.82 -10.13 5.48
N ARG A 153 -3.02 -10.72 5.48
CA ARG A 153 -3.22 -12.16 5.26
C ARG A 153 -2.77 -12.64 3.89
N TYR A 154 -2.86 -11.80 2.86
CA TYR A 154 -2.49 -12.19 1.50
C TYR A 154 -0.97 -12.18 1.29
N CYS A 155 -0.33 -11.08 1.71
CA CYS A 155 1.12 -10.94 1.60
C CYS A 155 1.88 -11.70 2.70
N GLN A 156 1.21 -12.11 3.78
CA GLN A 156 1.82 -12.79 4.93
C GLN A 156 2.97 -11.98 5.55
N ARG A 157 2.78 -10.66 5.65
CA ARG A 157 3.75 -9.70 6.19
C ARG A 157 3.04 -8.65 7.02
N CYS A 158 3.71 -8.13 8.05
CA CYS A 158 3.29 -6.90 8.72
C CYS A 158 3.70 -5.70 7.87
N VAL A 159 2.75 -4.80 7.59
CA VAL A 159 2.92 -3.61 6.77
C VAL A 159 2.66 -2.37 7.62
N ILE A 160 3.56 -1.40 7.59
CA ILE A 160 3.48 -0.13 8.33
C ILE A 160 2.47 0.79 7.64
N GLY A 161 1.58 1.41 8.41
CA GLY A 161 0.53 2.27 7.84
C GLY A 161 -0.35 1.53 6.84
N HIS A 162 -0.67 0.27 7.14
CA HIS A 162 -1.42 -0.60 6.24
C HIS A 162 -2.85 -0.09 6.08
N ASP A 163 -3.21 0.31 4.87
CA ASP A 163 -4.57 0.71 4.53
C ASP A 163 -5.38 -0.53 4.14
N HIS A 164 -5.02 -1.17 3.02
CA HIS A 164 -5.65 -2.40 2.55
C HIS A 164 -4.74 -3.20 1.62
N HIS A 165 -5.13 -4.44 1.33
CA HIS A 165 -4.56 -5.21 0.22
C HIS A 165 -5.43 -5.00 -1.02
N CYS A 166 -4.87 -4.36 -2.05
CA CYS A 166 -5.59 -4.13 -3.29
C CYS A 166 -5.58 -5.40 -4.13
N SER A 167 -6.71 -6.10 -4.19
CA SER A 167 -6.85 -7.34 -4.97
C SER A 167 -6.74 -7.13 -6.48
N LEU A 168 -6.85 -5.89 -6.96
CA LEU A 168 -6.69 -5.54 -8.38
C LEU A 168 -5.22 -5.51 -8.78
N ILE A 169 -4.36 -4.97 -7.91
CA ILE A 169 -2.92 -4.80 -8.15
C ILE A 169 -2.10 -5.90 -7.46
N GLY A 170 -2.69 -6.72 -6.59
CA GLY A 170 -1.99 -7.78 -5.86
C GLY A 170 -0.95 -7.25 -4.87
N ARG A 171 -1.10 -6.00 -4.39
CA ARG A 171 -0.15 -5.33 -3.50
C ARG A 171 -0.85 -4.73 -2.28
N CYS A 172 -0.13 -4.62 -1.17
CA CYS A 172 -0.59 -3.79 -0.05
C CYS A 172 -0.44 -2.32 -0.39
N ILE A 173 -1.48 -1.55 -0.09
CA ILE A 173 -1.47 -0.09 -0.12
C ILE A 173 -1.23 0.37 1.30
N ALA A 174 -0.23 1.24 1.46
CA ALA A 174 0.28 1.61 2.76
C ALA A 174 0.94 3.00 2.75
N GLY A 175 0.97 3.59 3.94
CA GLY A 175 1.57 4.88 4.22
C GLY A 175 0.55 6.01 4.35
N GLU A 176 1.00 7.24 4.12
CA GLU A 176 0.18 8.43 4.26
C GLU A 176 -0.12 9.06 2.90
N GLY A 177 -1.32 9.64 2.79
CA GLY A 177 -1.73 10.37 1.60
C GLY A 177 -1.11 11.78 1.51
N GLY A 178 -1.32 12.43 0.36
CA GLY A 178 -0.87 13.80 0.09
C GLY A 178 0.59 13.93 -0.34
N ALA A 179 0.99 15.15 -0.70
CA ALA A 179 2.29 15.43 -1.33
C ALA A 179 3.51 15.08 -0.45
N ARG A 180 3.37 15.21 0.88
CA ARG A 180 4.40 14.85 1.86
C ARG A 180 4.17 13.46 2.48
N GLY A 181 3.26 12.68 1.92
CA GLY A 181 2.93 11.34 2.40
C GLY A 181 4.07 10.34 2.22
N SER A 182 4.07 9.30 3.05
CA SER A 182 4.98 8.15 2.94
C SER A 182 4.31 6.96 2.25
N GLY A 183 5.10 5.97 1.85
CA GLY A 183 4.58 4.75 1.23
C GLY A 183 3.98 4.97 -0.16
N ASN A 184 3.19 3.99 -0.60
CA ASN A 184 2.63 3.95 -1.95
C ASN A 184 1.21 4.54 -2.07
N LEU A 185 0.54 4.81 -0.94
CA LEU A 185 -0.80 5.39 -0.91
C LEU A 185 -0.90 6.73 -1.66
N LYS A 186 0.11 7.59 -1.56
CA LYS A 186 0.14 8.87 -2.28
C LYS A 186 0.10 8.71 -3.81
N TYR A 187 0.73 7.67 -4.35
CA TYR A 187 0.70 7.40 -5.80
C TYR A 187 -0.65 6.85 -6.22
N VAL A 188 -1.31 6.05 -5.37
CA VAL A 188 -2.70 5.62 -5.62
C VAL A 188 -3.62 6.84 -5.69
N GLN A 189 -3.50 7.77 -4.73
CA GLN A 189 -4.32 9.00 -4.72
C GLN A 189 -4.06 9.90 -5.93
N LEU A 190 -2.78 10.13 -6.26
CA LEU A 190 -2.40 10.91 -7.45
C LEU A 190 -2.90 10.24 -8.72
N GLY A 191 -2.75 8.92 -8.85
CA GLY A 191 -3.24 8.15 -10.00
C GLY A 191 -4.75 8.30 -10.20
N PHE A 192 -5.54 8.21 -9.12
CA PHE A 192 -6.99 8.44 -9.19
C PHE A 192 -7.34 9.88 -9.57
N ALA A 193 -6.62 10.88 -9.03
CA ALA A 193 -6.84 12.27 -9.40
C ALA A 193 -6.57 12.51 -10.90
N MET A 194 -5.46 12.00 -11.42
CA MET A 194 -5.10 12.13 -12.84
C MET A 194 -6.05 11.36 -13.77
N ALA A 195 -6.51 10.18 -13.36
CA ALA A 195 -7.53 9.44 -14.11
C ALA A 195 -8.87 10.20 -14.15
N GLY A 196 -9.25 10.87 -13.05
CA GLY A 196 -10.43 11.74 -13.00
C GLY A 196 -10.30 12.95 -13.92
N LEU A 197 -9.13 13.60 -13.96
CA LEU A 197 -8.85 14.70 -14.89
C LEU A 197 -8.92 14.24 -16.36
N ALA A 198 -8.28 13.10 -16.69
CA ALA A 198 -8.37 12.51 -18.03
C ALA A 198 -9.81 12.23 -18.44
N PHE A 199 -10.64 11.71 -17.54
CA PHE A 199 -12.06 11.50 -17.78
C PHE A 199 -12.80 12.82 -18.08
N LEU A 200 -12.53 13.87 -17.30
CA LEU A 200 -13.12 15.20 -17.56
C LEU A 200 -12.66 15.78 -18.91
N THR A 201 -11.39 15.64 -19.27
CA THR A 201 -10.84 16.05 -20.58
C THR A 201 -11.56 15.34 -21.73
N VAL A 202 -11.79 14.02 -21.61
CA VAL A 202 -12.58 13.25 -22.58
C VAL A 202 -14.03 13.78 -22.66
N CYS A 203 -14.68 14.04 -21.53
CA CYS A 203 -16.04 14.61 -21.53
C CYS A 203 -16.10 15.97 -22.23
N VAL A 204 -15.12 16.85 -22.03
CA VAL A 204 -15.02 18.13 -22.76
C VAL A 204 -14.82 17.91 -24.25
N ALA A 205 -13.94 16.97 -24.63
CA ALA A 205 -13.69 16.60 -26.01
C ALA A 205 -14.96 16.10 -26.71
N LEU A 206 -15.80 15.31 -26.01
CA LEU A 206 -17.07 14.81 -26.51
C LEU A 206 -18.17 15.88 -26.52
N ALA A 207 -18.25 16.74 -25.51
CA ALA A 207 -19.24 17.83 -25.51
C ALA A 207 -18.98 18.83 -26.66
N GLY A 208 -17.72 19.12 -26.97
CA GLY A 208 -17.35 19.99 -28.09
C GLY A 208 -17.81 19.47 -29.46
N THR A 209 -18.04 18.17 -29.61
CA THR A 209 -18.52 17.58 -30.87
C THR A 209 -20.01 17.86 -31.09
N ALA A 210 -20.78 17.91 -29.99
CA ALA A 210 -22.22 18.15 -30.03
C ALA A 210 -22.58 19.59 -30.44
N PHE A 211 -21.64 20.53 -30.34
CA PHE A 211 -21.85 21.94 -30.75
C PHE A 211 -21.33 22.27 -32.15
N THR A 212 -20.58 21.36 -32.78
CA THR A 212 -20.05 21.54 -34.14
C THR A 212 -20.79 20.73 -35.20
N SER A 213 -21.80 19.96 -34.79
CA SER A 213 -22.73 19.22 -35.65
C SER A 213 -24.05 19.97 -35.80
#